data_AF-Q9XD97-F1
#
_entry.id   AF-Q9XD97-F1
#
_cell.length_a   1.000
_cell.length_b   1.000
_cell.length_c   1.000
_cell.angle_alpha   90.00
_cell.angle_beta   90.00
_cell.angle_gamma   90.00
#
_symmetry.space_group_name_H-M   'P 1'
#
loop_
_entity.id
_entity.type
_entity.pdbx_description
1 polymer ?
#
loop_
_entity_poly.entity_id
_entity_poly.type
_entity_poly.pdbx_seq_one_letter_code
_entity_poly.pdbx_strand_id
1 'polypeptide(L)' 'MTVRPRWRKSSYSEGGDGNTCVEIAALHTRIAVRDSKAPSQGTVTVPIGSFAALIQSLKRSTV' A
#
# COMPACT_ATOMS: atom_id res chain seq x y z
N MET A 1 24.05 -4.38 2.44
CA MET A 1 22.98 -5.38 2.66
C MET A 1 21.64 -4.70 2.42
N THR A 2 20.93 -5.05 1.35
CA THR A 2 19.61 -4.45 1.04
C THR A 2 18.53 -5.18 1.82
N VAL A 3 17.86 -4.48 2.73
CA VAL A 3 16.69 -5.02 3.43
C VAL A 3 15.58 -5.17 2.40
N ARG A 4 15.15 -6.41 2.15
CA ARG A 4 14.01 -6.68 1.27
C ARG A 4 12.73 -6.24 1.99
N PRO A 5 11.95 -5.30 1.44
CA PRO A 5 10.70 -4.88 2.06
C PRO A 5 9.71 -6.05 2.15
N ARG A 6 9.07 -6.20 3.31
CA ARG A 6 8.06 -7.23 3.56
C ARG A 6 6.70 -6.76 3.04
N TRP A 7 6.38 -7.11 1.81
CA TRP A 7 5.12 -6.78 1.16
C TRP A 7 3.93 -7.52 1.77
N ARG A 8 2.82 -6.81 1.93
CA ARG A 8 1.52 -7.32 2.36
C ARG A 8 0.48 -6.94 1.30
N LYS A 9 -0.16 -7.94 0.71
CA LYS A 9 -1.29 -7.77 -0.20
C LYS A 9 -2.57 -7.47 0.58
N SER A 10 -3.46 -6.66 0.03
CA SER A 10 -4.78 -6.42 0.60
C SER A 10 -5.68 -7.65 0.49
N SER A 11 -6.47 -7.96 1.52
CA SER A 11 -7.50 -9.02 1.46
C SER A 11 -8.67 -8.66 0.53
N TYR A 12 -8.87 -7.36 0.25
CA TYR A 12 -9.83 -6.88 -0.76
C TYR A 12 -9.34 -7.09 -2.20
N SER A 13 -8.12 -7.61 -2.37
CA SER A 13 -7.58 -8.03 -3.67
C SER A 13 -7.96 -9.46 -4.05
N GLU A 14 -8.67 -10.19 -3.18
CA GLU A 14 -8.90 -11.64 -3.29
C GLU A 14 -10.35 -12.01 -3.64
N GLY A 15 -11.27 -11.04 -3.81
CA GLY A 15 -12.67 -11.29 -4.16
C GLY A 15 -13.32 -10.20 -5.02
N GLY A 16 -14.09 -10.62 -6.05
CA GLY A 16 -14.77 -9.75 -7.04
C GLY A 16 -14.04 -9.70 -8.40
N ASP A 17 -14.52 -8.86 -9.35
CA ASP A 17 -14.05 -8.66 -10.75
C ASP A 17 -12.56 -8.22 -10.93
N GLY A 18 -11.67 -8.69 -10.04
CA GLY A 18 -10.27 -8.93 -10.35
C GLY A 18 -9.38 -7.70 -10.51
N ASN A 19 -9.78 -6.52 -10.03
CA ASN A 19 -9.10 -5.26 -10.38
C ASN A 19 -8.62 -4.36 -9.23
N THR A 20 -8.69 -4.78 -7.97
CA THR A 20 -8.14 -4.00 -6.84
C THR A 20 -6.88 -4.65 -6.28
N CYS A 21 -5.76 -4.55 -6.98
CA CYS A 21 -4.49 -5.23 -6.64
C CYS A 21 -3.44 -4.27 -6.08
N VAL A 22 -3.47 -4.04 -4.76
CA VAL A 22 -2.46 -3.20 -4.08
C VAL A 22 -1.68 -3.98 -3.02
N GLU A 23 -0.38 -3.72 -2.94
CA GLU A 23 0.48 -4.20 -1.85
C GLU A 23 1.15 -3.02 -1.14
N ILE A 24 1.35 -3.19 0.16
CA ILE A 24 2.07 -2.22 0.99
C ILE A 24 3.24 -2.88 1.70
N ALA A 25 4.31 -2.12 1.94
CA ALA A 25 5.41 -2.53 2.80
C ALA A 25 5.81 -1.41 3.75
N ALA A 26 6.02 -1.77 5.02
CA ALA A 26 6.60 -0.86 5.98
C ALA A 26 8.12 -0.76 5.74
N LEU A 27 8.60 0.47 5.56
CA LEU A 27 10.01 0.84 5.57
C LEU A 27 10.31 1.61 6.87
N HIS A 28 11.55 2.04 7.06
CA HIS A 28 11.98 2.68 8.32
C HIS A 28 11.12 3.91 8.70
N THR A 29 11.01 4.90 7.81
CA THR A 29 10.22 6.14 8.04
C THR A 29 9.11 6.33 7.00
N ARG A 30 8.88 5.32 6.16
CA ARG A 30 7.99 5.40 5.00
C ARG A 30 7.13 4.15 4.84
N ILE A 31 6.00 4.31 4.17
CA ILE A 31 5.21 3.22 3.62
C ILE A 31 5.42 3.20 2.12
N ALA A 32 5.77 2.02 1.60
CA ALA A 32 5.82 1.75 0.17
C ALA A 32 4.48 1.17 -0.29
N VAL A 33 3.97 1.65 -1.42
CA VAL A 33 2.74 1.19 -2.06
C VAL A 33 3.04 0.88 -3.52
N ARG A 34 2.58 -0.28 -3.99
CA ARG A 34 2.68 -0.66 -5.40
C ARG A 34 1.47 -1.44 -5.87
N ASP A 35 1.35 -1.50 -7.19
CA ASP A 35 0.42 -2.38 -7.88
C ASP A 35 0.91 -3.85 -7.77
N SER A 36 0.04 -4.77 -7.34
CA SER A 36 0.41 -6.19 -7.21
C SER A 36 0.61 -6.88 -8.56
N LYS A 37 -0.07 -6.43 -9.62
CA LYS A 37 0.01 -6.99 -10.98
C LYS A 37 1.25 -6.48 -11.72
N ALA A 38 1.77 -5.31 -11.35
CA ALA A 38 2.90 -4.69 -12.01
C ALA A 38 4.03 -4.27 -11.04
N PRO A 39 4.61 -5.19 -10.24
CA PRO A 39 5.57 -4.86 -9.19
C PRO A 39 6.89 -4.28 -9.70
N SER A 40 7.19 -4.46 -10.99
CA SER A 40 8.38 -3.90 -11.66
C SER A 40 8.18 -2.47 -12.18
N GLN A 41 6.94 -1.98 -12.26
CA GLN A 41 6.63 -0.64 -12.80
C GLN A 41 6.96 0.48 -11.81
N GLY A 42 7.31 0.15 -10.57
CA GLY A 42 7.76 1.10 -9.57
C GLY A 42 6.97 1.02 -8.28
N THR A 43 7.29 1.92 -7.36
CA THR A 43 6.69 1.96 -6.03
C THR A 43 6.60 3.42 -5.59
N VAL A 44 5.44 3.80 -5.08
CA VAL A 44 5.25 5.11 -4.43
C VAL A 44 5.64 4.97 -2.97
N THR A 45 6.42 5.91 -2.45
CA THR A 45 6.75 5.93 -1.02
C THR A 45 6.25 7.21 -0.36
N VAL A 46 5.60 7.05 0.77
CA VAL A 46 4.99 8.15 1.54
C VAL A 46 5.49 8.10 2.99
N PRO A 47 5.71 9.25 3.65
CA PRO A 47 6.03 9.29 5.08
C PRO A 47 4.94 8.59 5.92
N ILE A 48 5.34 7.89 6.97
CA ILE A 48 4.40 7.13 7.83
C ILE A 48 3.31 8.03 8.40
N GLY A 49 3.65 9.24 8.86
CA GLY A 49 2.69 10.19 9.41
C GLY A 49 1.62 10.62 8.40
N SER A 50 2.04 10.92 7.17
CA SER A 50 1.13 11.30 6.08
C SER A 50 0.21 10.14 5.67
N PHE A 51 0.75 8.92 5.61
CA PHE A 51 -0.06 7.72 5.33
C PHE A 51 -1.12 7.48 6.41
N ALA A 52 -0.74 7.61 7.69
CA ALA A 52 -1.69 7.48 8.79
C ALA A 52 -2.80 8.55 8.73
N ALA A 53 -2.44 9.81 8.46
CA ALA A 53 -3.40 10.90 8.30
C ALA A 53 -4.37 10.65 7.13
N LEU A 54 -3.88 10.17 5.99
CA LEU A 54 -4.71 9.79 4.84
C LEU A 54 -5.74 8.72 5.22
N ILE A 55 -5.31 7.62 5.84
CA ILE A 55 -6.22 6.54 6.25
C ILE A 55 -7.26 7.03 7.24
N GLN A 56 -6.88 7.87 8.20
CA GLN A 56 -7.84 8.47 9.13
C GLN A 56 -8.87 9.36 8.41
N SER A 57 -8.44 10.11 7.39
CA SER A 57 -9.35 10.91 6.57
C SER A 57 -10.34 10.03 5.81
N LEU A 58 -9.85 8.98 5.13
CA LEU A 58 -10.69 8.06 4.37
C LEU A 58 -11.73 7.34 5.24
N LYS A 59 -11.38 6.99 6.48
CA LYS A 59 -12.33 6.38 7.44
C LYS A 59 -13.43 7.33 7.92
N ARG A 60 -13.17 8.64 7.92
CA ARG A 60 -14.17 9.66 8.28
C ARG A 60 -15.04 10.05 7.08
N SER A 61 -14.48 9.95 5.88
CA SER A 61 -15.17 10.19 4.61
C SER A 61 -15.93 8.94 4.16
N THR A 62 -16.96 8.57 4.92
CA THR A 62 -17.96 7.61 4.44
C THR A 62 -19.14 8.42 3.90
N VAL A 63 -19.28 8.45 2.58
CA VAL A 63 -20.53 8.85 1.89
C VAL A 63 -21.40 7.60 1.76
#